data_AF-A0A6L9QI24-F1
#
_entry.id   AF-A0A6L9QI24-F1
#
_cell.length_a   1.000
_cell.length_b   1.000
_cell.length_c   1.000
_cell.angle_alpha   90.00
_cell.angle_beta   90.00
_cell.angle_gamma   90.00
#
_symmetry.space_group_name_H-M   'P 1'
#
loop_
_entity.id
_entity.type
_entity.pdbx_description
1 polymer ?
#
loop_
_entity_poly.entity_id
_entity_poly.type
_entity_poly.pdbx_seq_one_letter_code
_entity_poly.pdbx_strand_id
1 'polypeptide(L)'
;MTEPAFWTHDQVDRRVHAAMTAAMRADVHSIDAALVQQGRLDPHSCEFVAQSRRLVLACTAALTCVLSVHHPGGGRRGRQFCQGCGTLDCRTLHGVADVLAAYSVRPAPVDRAEAWRRADAHFARGGRPVPLIVEEFPDGFIARAATNPSGDPHPVVVVDRHTGALSRWPAMPYDVLIREYTDYRAAN
;
A
#
# COMPACT_ATOMS: atom_id res chain seq x y z
N MET A 1 13.66 15.99 17.34
CA MET A 1 14.25 14.66 17.61
C MET A 1 14.33 13.95 16.27
N THR A 2 15.51 13.56 15.82
CA THR A 2 15.72 12.87 14.53
C THR A 2 15.17 11.45 14.62
N GLU A 3 14.27 11.08 13.71
CA GLU A 3 13.68 9.74 13.67
C GLU A 3 14.75 8.69 13.34
N PRO A 4 14.72 7.49 13.96
CA PRO A 4 15.69 6.44 13.67
C PRO A 4 15.64 6.00 12.21
N ALA A 5 16.78 5.67 11.59
CA ALA A 5 16.86 5.25 10.19
C ALA A 5 15.94 4.07 9.81
N PHE A 6 15.54 3.23 10.76
CA PHE A 6 14.54 2.18 10.56
C PHE A 6 13.14 2.70 10.25
N TRP A 7 12.70 3.75 10.96
CA TRP A 7 11.41 4.38 10.72
C TRP A 7 11.37 5.09 9.36
N THR A 8 12.45 5.79 9.01
CA THR A 8 12.57 6.44 7.70
C THR A 8 12.58 5.41 6.56
N HIS A 9 13.29 4.28 6.73
CA HIS A 9 13.33 3.23 5.70
C HIS A 9 11.95 2.61 5.45
N ASP A 10 11.27 2.14 6.50
CA ASP A 10 9.95 1.53 6.42
C ASP A 10 8.89 2.49 5.83
N GLN A 11 8.96 3.78 6.20
CA GLN A 11 8.08 4.79 5.63
C GLN A 11 8.33 5.01 4.14
N VAL A 12 9.59 5.16 3.72
CA VAL A 12 9.95 5.34 2.30
C VAL A 12 9.60 4.10 1.50
N ASP A 13 9.90 2.91 2.03
CA ASP A 13 9.59 1.62 1.40
C ASP A 13 8.09 1.49 1.12
N ARG A 14 7.22 1.75 2.10
CA ARG A 14 5.76 1.75 1.90
C ARG A 14 5.31 2.71 0.81
N ARG A 15 5.87 3.92 0.74
CA ARG A 15 5.49 4.93 -0.26
C ARG A 15 5.96 4.55 -1.67
N VAL A 16 7.16 3.99 -1.80
CA VAL A 16 7.70 3.48 -3.08
C VAL A 16 6.87 2.29 -3.56
N HIS A 17 6.59 1.32 -2.70
CA HIS A 17 5.75 0.16 -3.02
C HIS A 17 4.32 0.57 -3.39
N ALA A 18 3.76 1.58 -2.74
CA ALA A 18 2.47 2.13 -3.10
C ALA A 18 2.45 2.71 -4.52
N ALA A 19 3.42 3.55 -4.87
CA ALA A 19 3.53 4.12 -6.22
C ALA A 19 3.72 3.01 -7.28
N MET A 20 4.57 2.02 -6.98
CA MET A 20 4.79 0.87 -7.85
C MET A 20 3.50 0.09 -8.07
N THR A 21 2.77 -0.19 -6.99
CA THR A 21 1.51 -0.93 -7.02
C THR A 21 0.43 -0.18 -7.80
N ALA A 22 0.32 1.13 -7.60
CA ALA A 22 -0.60 1.97 -8.37
C ALA A 22 -0.29 1.92 -9.87
N ALA A 23 0.99 2.02 -10.24
CA ALA A 23 1.41 1.91 -11.64
C ALA A 23 1.19 0.50 -12.22
N MET A 24 1.44 -0.56 -11.44
CA MET A 24 1.18 -1.94 -11.89
C MET A 24 -0.30 -2.17 -12.23
N ARG A 25 -1.22 -1.52 -11.50
CA ARG A 25 -2.67 -1.62 -11.70
C ARG A 25 -3.22 -0.74 -12.80
N ALA A 26 -2.50 0.32 -13.19
CA ALA A 26 -2.91 1.18 -14.27
C ALA A 26 -3.06 0.36 -15.56
N ASP A 27 -4.27 0.34 -16.12
CA ASP A 27 -4.55 -0.29 -17.40
C ASP A 27 -4.16 0.66 -18.54
N VAL A 28 -3.06 0.33 -19.21
CA VAL A 28 -2.50 1.15 -20.29
C VAL A 28 -3.46 1.24 -21.48
N HIS A 29 -4.25 0.21 -21.74
CA HIS A 29 -5.20 0.21 -22.86
C HIS A 29 -6.38 1.13 -22.59
N SER A 30 -6.87 1.14 -21.35
CA SER A 30 -7.91 2.08 -20.92
C SER A 30 -7.41 3.52 -20.94
N ILE A 31 -6.15 3.76 -20.56
CA ILE A 31 -5.50 5.08 -20.65
C ILE A 31 -5.40 5.54 -22.11
N ASP A 32 -4.89 4.70 -23.00
CA ASP A 32 -4.76 5.02 -24.43
C ASP A 32 -6.13 5.30 -25.07
N ALA A 33 -7.14 4.49 -24.77
CA ALA A 33 -8.51 4.71 -25.25
C ALA A 33 -9.08 6.05 -24.77
N ALA A 34 -8.84 6.42 -23.50
CA ALA A 34 -9.28 7.70 -22.95
C ALA A 34 -8.56 8.88 -23.61
N LEU A 35 -7.25 8.77 -23.89
CA LEU A 35 -6.48 9.80 -24.60
C LEU A 35 -7.04 10.06 -26.01
N VAL A 36 -7.36 9.00 -26.74
CA VAL A 36 -7.97 9.10 -28.08
C VAL A 36 -9.34 9.77 -28.03
N GLN A 37 -10.16 9.45 -27.01
CA GLN A 37 -11.51 10.00 -26.88
C GLN A 37 -11.55 11.46 -26.43
N GLN A 38 -10.62 11.89 -25.59
CA GLN A 38 -10.69 13.24 -25.02
C GLN A 38 -10.16 14.34 -25.93
N GLY A 39 -9.26 14.05 -26.88
CA GLY A 39 -8.83 14.97 -27.95
C GLY A 39 -8.35 16.37 -27.53
N ARG A 40 -8.12 16.61 -26.23
CA ARG A 40 -7.94 17.93 -25.60
C ARG A 40 -6.53 18.18 -25.07
N LEU A 41 -5.69 17.14 -25.05
CA LEU A 41 -4.30 17.25 -24.62
C LEU A 41 -3.41 17.54 -25.84
N ASP A 42 -2.38 18.35 -25.64
CA ASP A 42 -1.35 18.55 -26.64
C ASP A 42 -0.53 17.25 -26.84
N PRO A 43 0.23 17.13 -27.95
CA PRO A 43 0.99 15.93 -28.26
C PRO A 43 1.96 15.48 -27.16
N HIS A 44 2.61 16.41 -26.47
CA HIS A 44 3.58 16.08 -25.42
C HIS A 44 2.89 15.56 -24.16
N SER A 45 1.73 16.13 -23.80
CA SER A 45 0.91 15.64 -22.70
C SER A 45 0.37 14.23 -22.99
N CYS A 46 -0.09 13.97 -24.22
CA CYS A 46 -0.52 12.63 -24.63
C CYS A 46 0.61 11.61 -24.53
N GLU A 47 1.80 11.96 -25.04
CA GLU A 47 2.97 11.08 -24.97
C GLU A 47 3.39 10.80 -23.52
N PHE A 48 3.41 11.82 -22.66
CA PHE A 48 3.72 11.65 -21.25
C PHE A 48 2.73 10.71 -20.56
N VAL A 49 1.42 10.89 -20.76
CA VAL A 49 0.39 10.04 -20.14
C VAL A 49 0.51 8.60 -20.64
N ALA A 50 0.71 8.38 -21.94
CA ALA A 50 0.91 7.05 -22.52
C ALA A 50 2.15 6.33 -21.93
N GLN A 51 3.22 7.09 -21.62
CA GLN A 51 4.45 6.54 -21.06
C GLN A 51 4.48 6.51 -19.52
N SER A 52 3.55 7.19 -18.86
CA SER A 52 3.57 7.46 -17.42
C SER A 52 3.69 6.20 -16.57
N ARG A 53 2.94 5.14 -16.90
CA ARG A 53 3.01 3.85 -16.20
C ARG A 53 4.42 3.28 -16.20
N ARG A 54 5.07 3.25 -17.37
CA ARG A 54 6.43 2.71 -17.53
C ARG A 54 7.45 3.57 -16.79
N LEU A 55 7.32 4.90 -16.86
CA LEU A 55 8.20 5.84 -16.16
C LEU A 55 8.10 5.65 -14.63
N VAL A 56 6.88 5.59 -14.09
CA VAL A 56 6.66 5.36 -12.65
C VAL A 56 7.26 4.02 -12.23
N LEU A 57 7.00 2.93 -12.97
CA LEU A 57 7.56 1.61 -12.65
C LEU A 57 9.10 1.61 -12.64
N ALA A 58 9.72 2.24 -13.63
CA ALA A 58 11.18 2.36 -13.71
C ALA A 58 11.75 3.16 -12.54
N CYS A 59 11.15 4.31 -12.21
CA CYS A 59 11.56 5.13 -11.08
C CYS A 59 11.38 4.39 -9.74
N THR A 60 10.26 3.69 -9.54
CA THR A 60 10.03 2.94 -8.31
C THR A 60 10.99 1.75 -8.17
N ALA A 61 11.29 1.04 -9.27
CA ALA A 61 12.29 -0.03 -9.24
C ALA A 61 13.69 0.49 -8.90
N ALA A 62 14.09 1.64 -9.46
CA ALA A 62 15.35 2.29 -9.11
C ALA A 62 15.40 2.69 -7.62
N LEU A 63 14.30 3.24 -7.08
CA LEU A 63 14.19 3.56 -5.66
C LEU A 63 14.23 2.31 -4.77
N THR A 64 13.63 1.19 -5.19
CA THR A 64 13.76 -0.10 -4.48
C THR A 64 15.22 -0.56 -4.43
N CYS A 65 16.01 -0.39 -5.50
CA CYS A 65 17.44 -0.67 -5.46
C CYS A 65 18.17 0.23 -4.44
N VAL A 66 17.85 1.53 -4.39
CA VAL A 66 18.40 2.45 -3.38
C VAL A 66 18.04 1.98 -1.97
N LEU A 67 16.78 1.59 -1.73
CA LEU A 67 16.30 1.07 -0.46
C LEU A 67 16.99 -0.24 -0.06
N SER A 68 17.30 -1.11 -1.02
CA SER A 68 18.04 -2.35 -0.75
C SER A 68 19.49 -2.10 -0.32
N VAL A 69 20.13 -1.04 -0.82
CA VAL A 69 21.47 -0.63 -0.38
C VAL A 69 21.38 0.08 0.98
N HIS A 70 20.42 0.98 1.13
CA HIS A 70 20.22 1.78 2.32
C HIS A 70 19.18 1.17 3.26
N HIS A 71 19.40 -0.04 3.76
CA HIS A 71 18.50 -0.66 4.72
C HIS A 71 19.07 -0.64 6.16
N PRO A 72 18.21 -0.70 7.19
CA PRO A 72 18.65 -0.84 8.57
C PRO A 72 19.29 -2.22 8.79
N GLY A 73 20.46 -2.26 9.41
CA GLY A 73 21.05 -3.53 9.87
C GLY A 73 21.52 -3.47 11.32
N GLY A 74 21.69 -4.64 11.92
CA GLY A 74 21.98 -4.80 13.34
C GLY A 74 23.42 -4.44 13.69
N GLY A 75 23.61 -3.45 14.56
CA GLY A 75 24.89 -3.15 15.20
C GLY A 75 25.15 -3.97 16.46
N ARG A 76 26.43 -4.11 16.83
CA ARG A 76 26.91 -4.88 18.01
C ARG A 76 26.37 -4.41 19.38
N ARG A 77 25.41 -3.47 19.44
CA ARG A 77 24.80 -2.93 20.67
C ARG A 77 23.29 -2.65 20.52
N GLY A 78 22.59 -3.33 19.60
CA GLY A 78 21.15 -3.13 19.39
C GLY A 78 20.75 -1.82 18.71
N ARG A 79 21.71 -0.93 18.40
CA ARG A 79 21.47 0.25 17.57
C ARG A 79 21.46 -0.15 16.10
N GLN A 80 20.37 0.18 15.41
CA GLN A 80 20.24 0.02 13.97
C GLN A 80 20.99 1.15 13.27
N PHE A 81 21.82 0.81 12.30
CA PHE A 81 22.50 1.75 11.42
C PHE A 81 22.17 1.42 9.97
N CYS A 82 22.26 2.41 9.09
CA CYS A 82 22.08 2.20 7.65
C CYS A 82 23.28 1.41 7.10
N GLN A 83 23.03 0.26 6.46
CA GLN A 83 24.09 -0.56 5.87
C GLN A 83 24.82 0.14 4.72
N GLY A 84 24.12 0.95 3.92
CA GLY A 84 24.73 1.70 2.82
C GLY A 84 25.61 2.87 3.26
N CYS A 85 25.26 3.55 4.35
CA CYS A 85 26.01 4.72 4.84
C CYS A 85 26.99 4.41 5.98
N GLY A 86 26.77 3.31 6.72
CA GLY A 86 27.50 3.03 7.96
C GLY A 86 27.14 3.95 9.14
N THR A 87 26.07 4.75 9.02
CA THR A 87 25.67 5.79 9.99
C THR A 87 24.31 5.49 10.62
N LEU A 88 24.07 6.06 11.80
CA LEU A 88 22.76 5.98 12.48
C LEU A 88 21.68 6.80 11.75
N ASP A 89 22.09 7.83 11.02
CA ASP A 89 21.24 8.72 10.23
C ASP A 89 21.59 8.58 8.75
N CYS A 90 20.61 8.21 7.93
CA CYS A 90 20.78 8.05 6.48
C CYS A 90 20.24 9.27 5.75
N ARG A 91 21.13 10.18 5.35
CA ARG A 91 20.76 11.38 4.57
C ARG A 91 20.08 11.04 3.24
N THR A 92 20.46 9.93 2.60
CA THR A 92 19.82 9.46 1.37
C THR A 92 18.35 9.15 1.60
N LEU A 93 18.01 8.36 2.61
CA LEU A 93 16.62 8.01 2.92
C LEU A 93 15.82 9.23 3.35
N HIS A 94 16.40 10.15 4.13
CA HIS A 94 15.74 11.40 4.47
C HIS A 94 15.44 12.24 3.23
N GLY A 95 16.41 12.43 2.34
CA GLY A 95 16.19 13.17 1.09
C GLY A 95 15.12 12.52 0.20
N VAL A 96 15.08 11.19 0.12
CA VAL A 96 13.99 10.49 -0.59
C VAL A 96 12.65 10.70 0.12
N ALA A 97 12.60 10.60 1.45
CA ALA A 97 11.38 10.84 2.23
C ALA A 97 10.82 12.25 2.00
N ASP A 98 11.71 13.26 1.99
CA ASP A 98 11.38 14.66 1.74
C ASP A 98 10.81 14.87 0.33
N VAL A 99 11.45 14.29 -0.69
CA VAL A 99 10.96 14.36 -2.07
C VAL A 99 9.59 13.70 -2.21
N LEU A 100 9.42 12.48 -1.67
CA LEU A 100 8.14 11.79 -1.71
C LEU A 100 7.04 12.57 -0.96
N ALA A 101 7.39 13.23 0.14
CA ALA A 101 6.47 14.11 0.86
C ALA A 101 6.11 15.36 0.05
N ALA A 102 7.09 16.02 -0.58
CA ALA A 102 6.89 17.22 -1.39
C ALA A 102 5.95 16.98 -2.58
N TYR A 103 6.08 15.83 -3.24
CA TYR A 103 5.20 15.43 -4.35
C TYR A 103 3.93 14.69 -3.89
N SER A 104 3.65 14.68 -2.59
CA SER A 104 2.48 14.01 -1.99
C SER A 104 2.31 12.56 -2.47
N VAL A 105 3.44 11.86 -2.69
CA VAL A 105 3.45 10.43 -3.00
C VAL A 105 3.02 9.69 -1.74
N ARG A 106 1.72 9.45 -1.65
CA ARG A 106 1.07 8.71 -0.58
C ARG A 106 0.57 7.39 -1.16
N PRO A 107 0.47 6.34 -0.33
CA PRO A 107 -0.36 5.21 -0.67
C PRO A 107 -1.72 5.69 -1.15
N ALA A 108 -2.05 5.38 -2.41
CA ALA A 108 -3.40 5.60 -2.89
C ALA A 108 -4.33 4.85 -1.94
N PRO A 109 -5.44 5.49 -1.49
CA PRO A 109 -6.42 4.80 -0.70
C PRO A 109 -6.83 3.50 -1.39
N VAL A 110 -6.91 2.42 -0.63
CA VAL A 110 -7.46 1.15 -1.08
C VAL A 110 -8.87 1.44 -1.59
N ASP A 111 -9.14 1.02 -2.83
CA ASP A 111 -10.48 1.00 -3.38
C ASP A 111 -11.15 -0.35 -3.10
N ARG A 112 -12.45 -0.44 -3.39
CA ARG A 112 -13.22 -1.66 -3.16
C ARG A 112 -12.66 -2.87 -3.92
N ALA A 113 -12.17 -2.66 -5.14
CA ALA A 113 -11.62 -3.75 -5.96
C ALA A 113 -10.32 -4.31 -5.37
N GLU A 114 -9.49 -3.43 -4.81
CA GLU A 114 -8.29 -3.81 -4.10
C GLU A 114 -8.58 -4.48 -2.76
N ALA A 115 -9.53 -3.96 -2.00
CA ALA A 115 -9.98 -4.61 -0.78
C ALA A 115 -10.45 -6.04 -1.07
N TRP A 116 -11.22 -6.23 -2.16
CA TRP A 116 -11.63 -7.55 -2.62
C TRP A 116 -10.44 -8.45 -2.95
N ARG A 117 -9.45 -7.99 -3.73
CA ARG A 117 -8.26 -8.81 -4.07
C ARG A 117 -7.46 -9.23 -2.84
N ARG A 118 -7.28 -8.32 -1.87
CA ARG A 118 -6.57 -8.63 -0.62
C ARG A 118 -7.35 -9.61 0.24
N ALA A 119 -8.66 -9.46 0.31
CA ALA A 119 -9.52 -10.39 1.01
C ALA A 119 -9.55 -11.76 0.32
N ASP A 120 -9.64 -11.82 -1.01
CA ASP A 120 -9.60 -13.05 -1.80
C ASP A 120 -8.30 -13.81 -1.56
N ALA A 121 -7.14 -13.13 -1.66
CA ALA A 121 -5.85 -13.73 -1.33
C ALA A 121 -5.77 -14.25 0.12
N HIS A 122 -6.46 -13.60 1.06
CA HIS A 122 -6.53 -14.05 2.46
C HIS A 122 -7.36 -15.31 2.62
N PHE A 123 -8.59 -15.32 2.08
CA PHE A 123 -9.53 -16.44 2.22
C PHE A 123 -9.16 -17.63 1.32
N ALA A 124 -8.50 -17.38 0.19
CA ALA A 124 -8.03 -18.40 -0.75
C ALA A 124 -6.77 -19.15 -0.26
N ARG A 125 -6.27 -18.91 0.96
CA ARG A 125 -5.14 -19.66 1.56
C ARG A 125 -5.35 -21.18 1.65
N GLY A 126 -6.55 -21.69 1.34
CA GLY A 126 -6.88 -23.10 1.17
C GLY A 126 -7.07 -23.59 -0.29
N GLY A 127 -6.72 -22.77 -1.30
CA GLY A 127 -6.64 -23.16 -2.71
C GLY A 127 -7.96 -23.17 -3.50
N ARG A 128 -9.08 -22.72 -2.92
CA ARG A 128 -10.37 -22.62 -3.63
C ARG A 128 -10.90 -21.19 -3.57
N PRO A 129 -11.42 -20.64 -4.68
CA PRO A 129 -12.12 -19.36 -4.66
C PRO A 129 -13.30 -19.42 -3.69
N VAL A 130 -13.39 -18.45 -2.79
CA VAL A 130 -14.49 -18.32 -1.83
C VAL A 130 -15.30 -17.09 -2.24
N PRO A 131 -16.63 -17.20 -2.45
CA PRO A 131 -17.43 -16.01 -2.72
C PRO A 131 -17.32 -15.04 -1.55
N LEU A 132 -16.98 -13.78 -1.82
CA LEU A 132 -16.76 -12.75 -0.80
C LEU A 132 -17.82 -11.64 -0.86
N ILE A 133 -18.21 -11.18 0.31
CA ILE A 133 -18.99 -9.95 0.51
C ILE A 133 -18.00 -8.88 1.02
N VAL A 134 -17.91 -7.76 0.31
CA VAL A 134 -17.06 -6.61 0.69
C VAL A 134 -17.94 -5.39 0.88
N GLU A 135 -17.96 -4.87 2.11
CA GLU A 135 -18.70 -3.71 2.56
C GLU A 135 -17.73 -2.56 2.84
N GLU A 136 -18.03 -1.36 2.33
CA GLU A 136 -17.18 -0.18 2.50
C GLU A 136 -17.60 0.61 3.75
N PHE A 137 -16.62 1.22 4.43
CA PHE A 137 -16.83 2.20 5.51
C PHE A 137 -15.74 3.29 5.43
N PRO A 138 -15.87 4.45 6.11
CA PRO A 138 -14.95 5.58 5.93
C PRO A 138 -13.46 5.21 6.05
N ASP A 139 -13.15 4.33 7.01
CA ASP A 139 -11.77 3.97 7.38
C ASP A 139 -11.26 2.68 6.72
N GLY A 140 -12.08 1.98 5.91
CA GLY A 140 -11.68 0.72 5.33
C GLY A 140 -12.78 -0.06 4.62
N PHE A 141 -12.55 -1.38 4.55
CA PHE A 141 -13.48 -2.34 3.97
C PHE A 141 -13.59 -3.56 4.88
N ILE A 142 -14.83 -4.00 5.12
CA ILE A 142 -15.13 -5.24 5.83
C ILE A 142 -15.33 -6.33 4.78
N ALA A 143 -14.55 -7.40 4.87
CA ALA A 143 -14.65 -8.56 3.99
C ALA A 143 -15.08 -9.80 4.77
N ARG A 144 -16.06 -10.52 4.23
CA ARG A 144 -16.63 -11.75 4.80
C ARG A 144 -16.74 -12.81 3.71
N ALA A 145 -16.42 -14.06 4.04
CA ALA A 145 -16.78 -15.20 3.19
C ALA A 145 -18.31 -15.39 3.20
N ALA A 146 -18.93 -15.49 2.02
CA ALA A 146 -20.37 -15.70 1.90
C ALA A 146 -20.80 -17.09 2.42
N THR A 147 -19.91 -18.07 2.31
CA THR A 147 -20.05 -19.40 2.91
C THR A 147 -19.04 -19.52 4.04
N ASN A 148 -19.52 -19.45 5.27
CA ASN A 148 -18.66 -19.50 6.45
C ASN A 148 -18.04 -20.91 6.57
N PRO A 149 -16.71 -21.09 6.49
CA PRO A 149 -16.09 -22.35 6.88
C PRO A 149 -16.31 -22.47 8.39
N SER A 150 -17.15 -23.42 8.80
CA SER A 150 -17.50 -23.65 10.19
C SER A 150 -16.24 -23.79 11.06
N GLY A 151 -16.00 -22.83 11.98
CA GLY A 151 -15.03 -22.97 13.06
C GLY A 151 -14.01 -21.83 13.27
N ASP A 152 -13.92 -20.82 12.40
CA ASP A 152 -12.99 -19.70 12.62
C ASP A 152 -13.53 -18.71 13.67
N PRO A 153 -12.83 -18.45 14.80
CA PRO A 153 -13.22 -17.44 15.78
C PRO A 153 -13.15 -16.00 15.24
N HIS A 154 -12.41 -15.77 14.13
CA HIS A 154 -12.27 -14.46 13.49
C HIS A 154 -12.55 -14.53 11.97
N PRO A 155 -13.81 -14.77 11.58
CA PRO A 155 -14.18 -14.99 10.18
C PRO A 155 -14.27 -13.69 9.36
N VAL A 156 -14.03 -12.53 9.99
CA VAL A 156 -14.09 -11.22 9.36
C VAL A 156 -12.69 -10.66 9.17
N VAL A 157 -12.44 -10.08 8.00
CA VAL A 157 -11.21 -9.35 7.72
C VAL A 157 -11.54 -7.89 7.46
N VAL A 158 -10.86 -6.98 8.14
CA VAL A 158 -10.91 -5.55 7.84
C VAL A 158 -9.66 -5.16 7.07
N VAL A 159 -9.85 -4.50 5.93
CA VAL A 159 -8.81 -3.91 5.09
C VAL A 159 -8.76 -2.41 5.37
N ASP A 160 -7.66 -1.93 5.95
CA ASP A 160 -7.48 -0.51 6.22
C ASP A 160 -7.44 0.32 4.92
N ARG A 161 -8.17 1.43 4.85
CA ARG A 161 -8.26 2.22 3.62
C ARG A 161 -6.91 2.85 3.23
N HIS A 162 -6.04 3.20 4.17
CA HIS A 162 -4.85 4.01 3.88
C HIS A 162 -3.58 3.18 3.75
N THR A 163 -3.52 2.04 4.43
CA THR A 163 -2.37 1.14 4.48
C THR A 163 -2.65 -0.17 3.75
N GLY A 164 -3.93 -0.52 3.61
CA GLY A 164 -4.38 -1.82 3.15
C GLY A 164 -3.98 -2.98 4.08
N ALA A 165 -3.54 -2.68 5.31
CA ALA A 165 -3.27 -3.68 6.30
C ALA A 165 -4.52 -4.53 6.56
N LEU A 166 -4.31 -5.85 6.72
CA LEU A 166 -5.37 -6.79 7.03
C LEU A 166 -5.39 -7.06 8.52
N SER A 167 -6.54 -6.88 9.15
CA SER A 167 -6.79 -7.23 10.54
C SER A 167 -7.94 -8.24 10.62
N ARG A 168 -7.82 -9.23 11.51
CA ARG A 168 -8.83 -10.29 11.69
C ARG A 168 -9.71 -9.94 12.88
N TRP A 169 -11.01 -10.11 12.71
CA TRP A 169 -12.02 -9.70 13.69
C TRP A 169 -13.05 -10.81 13.92
N PRO A 170 -13.61 -10.91 15.14
CA PRO A 170 -14.76 -11.76 15.41
C PRO A 170 -15.95 -11.39 14.53
N ALA A 171 -16.90 -12.32 14.39
CA ALA A 171 -18.18 -12.03 13.76
C ALA A 171 -18.97 -11.06 14.65
N MET A 172 -18.97 -9.79 14.26
CA MET A 172 -19.68 -8.72 14.96
C MET A 172 -20.64 -7.98 14.03
N PRO A 173 -21.70 -7.34 14.59
CA PRO A 173 -22.53 -6.40 13.85
C PRO A 173 -21.68 -5.27 13.24
N TYR A 174 -22.09 -4.79 12.06
CA TYR A 174 -21.35 -3.81 11.28
C TYR A 174 -20.96 -2.56 12.08
N ASP A 175 -21.92 -1.93 12.77
CA ASP A 175 -21.67 -0.69 13.53
C ASP A 175 -20.72 -0.89 14.70
N VAL A 176 -20.80 -2.05 15.37
CA VAL A 176 -19.89 -2.40 16.47
C VAL A 176 -18.48 -2.60 15.93
N LEU A 177 -18.34 -3.33 14.82
CA LEU A 177 -17.05 -3.56 14.19
C LEU A 177 -16.37 -2.26 13.76
N ILE A 178 -17.11 -1.30 13.20
CA ILE A 178 -16.56 0.01 12.83
C ILE A 178 -16.02 0.72 14.07
N ARG A 179 -16.82 0.79 15.14
CA ARG A 179 -16.41 1.47 16.38
C ARG A 179 -15.14 0.85 16.96
N GLU A 180 -15.11 -0.47 17.14
CA GLU A 180 -13.93 -1.15 17.69
C GLU A 180 -12.70 -0.99 16.79
N TYR A 181 -12.91 -0.93 15.46
CA TYR A 181 -11.82 -0.70 14.52
C TYR A 181 -11.26 0.73 14.59
N THR A 182 -12.13 1.73 14.75
CA THR A 182 -11.70 3.13 14.96
C THR A 182 -10.87 3.25 16.24
N ASP A 183 -11.29 2.60 17.33
CA ASP A 183 -10.54 2.60 18.59
C ASP A 183 -9.19 1.86 18.45
N TYR A 184 -9.17 0.72 17.75
CA TYR A 184 -7.95 0.00 17.42
C TYR A 184 -6.96 0.85 16.63
N ARG A 185 -7.44 1.63 15.64
CA ARG A 185 -6.62 2.55 14.85
C ARG A 185 -6.11 3.75 15.64
N ALA A 186 -6.83 4.19 16.67
CA ALA A 186 -6.36 5.28 17.53
C ALA A 186 -5.25 4.82 18.48
N ALA A 187 -5.20 3.52 18.80
CA ALA A 187 -4.23 2.92 19.70
C ALA A 187 -2.93 2.44 19.02
N ASN A 188 -2.87 2.41 17.68
CA ASN A 188 -1.74 1.88 16.88
C ASN A 188 -1.33 2.86 15.77
#